data_AF-A0A7S1T4K5-F1
#
_entry.id   AF-A0A7S1T4K5-F1
#
_cell.length_a   1.000
_cell.length_b   1.000
_cell.length_c   1.000
_cell.angle_alpha   90.00
_cell.angle_beta   90.00
_cell.angle_gamma   90.00
#
_symmetry.space_group_name_H-M   'P 1'
#
loop_
_entity.id
_entity.type
_entity.pdbx_description
1 polymer ?
#
loop_
_entity_poly.entity_id
_entity_poly.type
_entity_poly.pdbx_seq_one_letter_code
_entity_poly.pdbx_strand_id
1 'polypeptide(L)'
;MATCTLSSSAASLRPAHRAPGSSRRLGSRPRPCALRVMAKGDPDGFQRSAAQQKLAEADSAVRSTQQQLGDSLYEAFAPLGKAIGMGTRRKGPAPVPTAPQTKGRLQWKDIQAYLLECYRSKSFETIDAATAEKLMSKGYVMVDVMPVEEYTRHHPIGSVSVPLNQYINNPSSPMQILRKVAFAAQGVKSIEPNPNFEAQLKEAASNSKGLIFGCNAGGTIRPTTNFPIGQDSRSLRAAYFALADPQYGGKPVKHLSGGLNKWFQAGFTGEGEEEEWEDTSGRTPFAVGYTPEQDAKELM
;
A
#
# COMPACT_ATOMS: atom_id res chain seq x y z
N MET A 1 -63.25 -42.56 -23.51
CA MET A 1 -63.75 -42.16 -22.17
C MET A 1 -62.57 -41.53 -21.42
N ALA A 2 -62.52 -40.28 -21.00
CA ALA A 2 -63.38 -39.11 -21.15
C ALA A 2 -62.46 -37.86 -21.18
N THR A 3 -62.81 -36.91 -22.03
CA THR A 3 -62.23 -35.57 -22.20
C THR A 3 -62.90 -34.57 -21.26
N CYS A 4 -62.14 -33.62 -20.69
CA CYS A 4 -62.66 -32.37 -20.10
C CYS A 4 -61.59 -31.27 -20.32
N THR A 5 -61.66 -30.47 -21.39
CA THR A 5 -62.35 -29.16 -21.54
C THR A 5 -61.72 -27.99 -20.78
N LEU A 6 -61.17 -27.08 -21.59
CA LEU A 6 -60.77 -25.70 -21.31
C LEU A 6 -61.95 -24.85 -20.78
N SER A 7 -61.64 -23.82 -20.00
CA SER A 7 -62.46 -22.60 -19.97
C SER A 7 -61.58 -21.37 -19.72
N SER A 8 -61.61 -20.47 -20.70
CA SER A 8 -61.03 -19.13 -20.69
C SER A 8 -61.95 -18.16 -19.95
N SER A 9 -61.39 -17.14 -19.29
CA SER A 9 -62.14 -15.90 -19.06
C SER A 9 -61.23 -14.69 -19.20
N ALA A 10 -61.58 -13.86 -20.19
CA ALA A 10 -61.02 -12.57 -20.48
C ALA A 10 -61.95 -11.48 -19.94
N ALA A 11 -61.40 -10.47 -19.27
CA ALA A 11 -62.00 -9.17 -18.98
C ALA A 11 -60.89 -8.32 -18.31
N SER A 12 -60.73 -7.02 -18.49
CA SER A 12 -61.40 -6.01 -19.29
C SER A 12 -60.45 -4.80 -19.28
N LEU A 13 -60.24 -4.19 -20.45
CA LEU A 13 -59.58 -2.90 -20.59
C LEU A 13 -60.38 -1.79 -19.88
N ARG A 14 -59.68 -0.87 -19.21
CA ARG A 14 -60.15 0.51 -18.96
C ARG A 14 -58.97 1.48 -19.13
N PRO A 15 -59.10 2.51 -19.98
CA PRO A 15 -58.11 3.58 -20.07
C PRO A 15 -58.52 4.83 -19.28
N ALA A 16 -57.51 5.70 -19.11
CA ALA A 16 -57.55 7.14 -18.83
C ALA A 16 -57.70 7.60 -17.37
N HIS A 17 -56.65 8.23 -16.86
CA HIS A 17 -56.73 9.64 -16.44
C HIS A 17 -55.38 10.33 -16.60
N ARG A 18 -55.36 11.33 -17.48
CA ARG A 18 -54.25 12.22 -17.78
C ARG A 18 -54.41 13.46 -16.89
N ALA A 19 -53.45 13.71 -15.99
CA ALA A 19 -53.42 14.93 -15.18
C ALA A 19 -52.56 16.01 -15.86
N PRO A 20 -52.89 17.30 -15.70
CA PRO A 20 -52.26 18.42 -16.41
C PRO A 20 -50.94 18.87 -15.76
N GLY A 21 -50.16 19.61 -16.55
CA GLY A 21 -48.74 19.84 -16.34
C GLY A 21 -48.35 20.75 -15.19
N SER A 22 -47.20 20.43 -14.61
CA SER A 22 -46.41 21.36 -13.79
C SER A 22 -45.20 21.84 -14.59
N SER A 23 -45.22 23.13 -14.89
CA SER A 23 -44.12 23.95 -15.41
C SER A 23 -42.77 23.59 -14.79
N ARG A 24 -41.83 23.11 -15.61
CA ARG A 24 -40.40 23.04 -15.25
C ARG A 24 -39.84 24.46 -15.29
N ARG A 25 -39.66 25.05 -14.12
CA ARG A 25 -38.71 26.16 -13.93
C ARG A 25 -37.30 25.62 -14.23
N LEU A 26 -36.59 26.30 -15.14
CA LEU A 26 -35.17 26.12 -15.35
C LEU A 26 -34.43 26.40 -14.04
N GLY A 27 -33.99 25.32 -13.39
CA GLY A 27 -33.07 25.38 -12.26
C GLY A 27 -31.73 25.94 -12.73
N SER A 28 -31.34 27.02 -12.08
CA SER A 28 -30.03 27.66 -12.12
C SER A 28 -28.86 26.66 -12.11
N ARG A 29 -27.87 26.95 -12.96
CA ARG A 29 -26.54 26.30 -13.01
C ARG A 29 -25.98 26.11 -11.58
N PRO A 30 -25.44 24.93 -11.22
CA PRO A 30 -24.69 24.79 -9.98
C PRO A 30 -23.46 25.69 -10.07
N ARG A 31 -23.33 26.60 -9.09
CA ARG A 31 -22.12 27.37 -8.88
C ARG A 31 -20.98 26.38 -8.55
N PRO A 32 -19.76 26.58 -9.06
CA PRO A 32 -18.62 25.78 -8.62
C PRO A 32 -18.50 25.93 -7.11
N CYS A 33 -18.50 24.79 -6.41
CA CYS A 33 -18.14 24.76 -5.00
C CYS A 33 -16.71 25.29 -4.89
N ALA A 34 -16.58 26.55 -4.47
CA ALA A 34 -15.32 27.08 -4.01
C ALA A 34 -14.86 26.18 -2.86
N LEU A 35 -13.69 25.56 -3.04
CA LEU A 35 -12.98 24.85 -2.01
C LEU A 35 -12.83 25.81 -0.82
N ARG A 36 -13.63 25.59 0.22
CA ARG A 36 -13.48 26.31 1.48
C ARG A 36 -12.23 25.72 2.14
N VAL A 37 -11.11 26.41 1.98
CA VAL A 37 -9.91 26.17 2.79
C VAL A 37 -10.36 26.36 4.24
N MET A 38 -10.50 25.24 4.95
CA MET A 38 -10.85 25.25 6.37
C MET A 38 -9.72 25.92 7.13
N ALA A 39 -10.09 26.87 7.98
CA ALA A 39 -9.16 27.59 8.85
C ALA A 39 -8.50 26.61 9.83
N LYS A 40 -7.22 26.89 10.09
CA LYS A 40 -6.32 26.18 10.99
C LYS A 40 -6.90 26.17 12.42
N GLY A 41 -7.38 25.02 12.88
CA GLY A 41 -7.83 24.85 14.26
C GLY A 41 -8.91 23.78 14.51
N ASP A 42 -8.94 22.69 13.73
CA ASP A 42 -9.84 21.57 14.00
C ASP A 42 -9.25 20.70 15.14
N PRO A 43 -9.94 20.50 16.28
CA PRO A 43 -9.40 19.75 17.41
C PRO A 43 -9.23 18.24 17.15
N ASP A 44 -9.71 17.72 16.01
CA ASP A 44 -9.58 16.31 15.60
C ASP A 44 -8.26 15.99 14.86
N GLY A 45 -7.20 16.74 15.14
CA GLY A 45 -5.85 16.46 14.64
C GLY A 45 -5.31 15.14 15.20
N PHE A 46 -5.01 14.18 14.33
CA PHE A 46 -4.31 12.94 14.72
C PHE A 46 -2.94 13.29 15.34
N GLN A 47 -2.85 13.19 16.66
CA GLN A 47 -1.59 13.25 17.39
C GLN A 47 -0.81 11.96 17.12
N ARG A 48 0.42 12.10 16.63
CA ARG A 48 1.37 10.98 16.59
C ARG A 48 1.48 10.40 17.99
N SER A 49 1.38 9.08 18.11
CA SER A 49 1.62 8.43 19.40
C SER A 49 3.05 8.76 19.86
N ALA A 50 3.28 8.78 21.18
CA ALA A 50 4.61 9.03 21.72
C ALA A 50 5.69 8.09 21.14
N ALA A 51 5.29 6.87 20.75
CA ALA A 51 6.16 5.92 20.06
C ALA A 51 6.56 6.40 18.65
N GLN A 52 5.62 6.96 17.87
CA GLN A 52 5.89 7.49 16.54
C GLN A 52 6.74 8.77 16.57
N GLN A 53 6.64 9.58 17.62
CA GLN A 53 7.53 10.74 17.82
C GLN A 53 8.95 10.29 18.15
N LYS A 54 9.11 9.33 19.06
CA LYS A 54 10.43 8.76 19.41
C LYS A 54 11.13 8.10 18.22
N LEU A 55 10.37 7.43 17.34
CA LEU A 55 10.92 6.85 16.10
C LEU A 55 11.43 7.92 15.14
N ALA A 56 10.72 9.05 15.00
CA ALA A 56 11.17 10.15 14.16
C ALA A 56 12.45 10.83 14.70
N GLU A 57 12.54 11.00 16.03
CA GLU A 57 13.74 11.52 16.68
C GLU A 57 14.93 10.55 16.54
N ALA A 58 14.70 9.25 16.74
CA ALA A 58 15.71 8.22 16.56
C ALA A 58 16.24 8.18 15.12
N ASP A 59 15.35 8.23 14.12
CA ASP A 59 15.72 8.30 12.70
C ASP A 59 16.60 9.52 12.39
N SER A 60 16.34 10.66 13.03
CA SER A 60 17.13 11.88 12.85
C SER A 60 18.54 11.78 13.46
N ALA A 61 18.68 11.15 14.63
CA ALA A 61 19.97 10.90 15.28
C ALA A 61 20.82 9.87 14.51
N VAL A 62 20.16 8.92 13.86
CA VAL A 62 20.83 7.91 13.04
C VAL A 62 21.38 8.52 11.77
N ARG A 63 20.72 9.54 11.22
CA ARG A 63 21.22 10.26 10.05
C ARG A 63 22.44 11.10 10.36
N SER A 64 22.45 11.82 11.48
CA SER A 64 23.64 12.56 11.88
C SER A 64 24.81 11.60 12.12
N THR A 65 24.54 10.45 12.72
CA THR A 65 25.56 9.41 12.96
C THR A 65 26.01 8.73 11.66
N GLN A 66 25.10 8.42 10.73
CA GLN A 66 25.42 7.84 9.41
C GLN A 66 26.13 8.82 8.49
N GLN A 67 25.86 10.13 8.59
CA GLN A 67 26.61 11.16 7.89
C GLN A 67 28.03 11.25 8.44
N GLN A 68 28.20 11.31 9.77
CA GLN A 68 29.52 11.35 10.40
C GLN A 68 30.35 10.07 10.15
N LEU A 69 29.71 8.90 10.17
CA LEU A 69 30.34 7.62 9.82
C LEU A 69 30.62 7.48 8.33
N GLY A 70 29.72 8.00 7.48
CA GLY A 70 29.88 8.04 6.03
C GLY A 70 31.07 8.92 5.62
N ASP A 71 31.21 10.08 6.25
CA ASP A 71 32.32 11.01 6.01
C ASP A 71 33.66 10.41 6.47
N SER A 72 33.69 9.79 7.65
CA SER A 72 34.90 9.14 8.18
C SER A 72 35.31 7.87 7.40
N LEU A 73 34.34 7.08 6.91
CA LEU A 73 34.63 5.93 6.03
C LEU A 73 35.03 6.38 4.63
N TYR A 74 34.42 7.44 4.09
CA TYR A 74 34.81 7.98 2.79
C TYR A 74 36.24 8.51 2.81
N GLU A 75 36.66 9.20 3.89
CA GLU A 75 38.05 9.60 4.06
C GLU A 75 39.01 8.41 4.25
N ALA A 76 38.59 7.35 4.94
CA ALA A 76 39.40 6.15 5.11
C ALA A 76 39.60 5.33 3.81
N PHE A 77 38.66 5.37 2.87
CA PHE A 77 38.69 4.55 1.65
C PHE A 77 38.93 5.33 0.33
N ALA A 78 38.88 6.68 0.35
CA ALA A 78 39.26 7.53 -0.77
C ALA A 78 40.66 7.25 -1.39
N PRO A 79 41.72 6.94 -0.60
CA PRO A 79 43.03 6.60 -1.18
C PRO A 79 43.02 5.22 -1.88
N LEU A 80 42.11 4.31 -1.50
CA LEU A 80 41.98 2.99 -2.13
C LEU A 80 41.31 3.10 -3.52
N GLY A 81 40.32 3.98 -3.67
CA GLY A 81 39.61 4.19 -4.95
C GLY A 81 40.46 4.79 -6.06
N LYS A 82 41.49 5.59 -5.72
CA LYS A 82 42.47 6.11 -6.70
C LYS A 82 43.44 5.04 -7.21
N ALA A 83 43.66 3.97 -6.46
CA ALA A 83 44.62 2.92 -6.81
C ALA A 83 44.09 1.90 -7.83
N ILE A 84 42.76 1.83 -8.06
CA ILE A 84 42.12 0.80 -8.90
C ILE A 84 41.54 1.35 -10.21
N GLY A 85 41.90 2.58 -10.61
CA GLY A 85 41.70 3.06 -11.98
C GLY A 85 40.25 3.03 -12.52
N MET A 86 39.24 3.32 -11.68
CA MET A 86 37.85 3.45 -12.15
C MET A 86 37.67 4.75 -12.96
N GLY A 87 38.08 4.69 -14.23
CA GLY A 87 37.88 5.71 -15.24
C GLY A 87 36.41 5.88 -15.64
N THR A 88 36.04 7.12 -15.89
CA THR A 88 34.73 7.61 -16.32
C THR A 88 34.29 7.00 -17.66
N ARG A 89 33.08 6.43 -17.72
CA ARG A 89 32.54 5.80 -18.94
C ARG A 89 31.68 6.78 -19.76
N ARG A 90 31.96 6.84 -21.08
CA ARG A 90 31.33 7.68 -22.13
C ARG A 90 29.87 7.29 -22.46
N LYS A 91 29.07 8.29 -22.89
CA LYS A 91 27.67 8.19 -23.39
C LYS A 91 27.60 7.69 -24.85
N GLY A 92 26.62 6.84 -25.15
CA GLY A 92 26.13 6.50 -26.50
C GLY A 92 24.62 6.80 -26.65
N PRO A 93 24.04 6.74 -27.87
CA PRO A 93 22.72 7.32 -28.18
C PRO A 93 21.54 6.43 -27.78
N ALA A 94 20.37 7.06 -27.63
CA ALA A 94 19.18 6.54 -26.93
C ALA A 94 18.23 5.69 -27.79
N PRO A 95 17.56 4.67 -27.21
CA PRO A 95 16.40 4.01 -27.81
C PRO A 95 15.03 4.47 -27.24
N VAL A 96 14.00 4.17 -28.05
CA VAL A 96 12.54 4.48 -28.04
C VAL A 96 11.78 3.88 -26.82
N PRO A 97 10.62 4.41 -26.37
CA PRO A 97 10.15 4.22 -24.99
C PRO A 97 9.43 2.89 -24.75
N THR A 98 9.94 2.16 -23.76
CA THR A 98 9.28 1.08 -23.01
C THR A 98 8.94 1.59 -21.61
N ALA A 99 8.10 0.86 -20.86
CA ALA A 99 7.75 1.15 -19.46
C ALA A 99 8.96 1.69 -18.68
N PRO A 100 8.80 2.70 -17.80
CA PRO A 100 9.94 3.40 -17.20
C PRO A 100 10.85 2.39 -16.50
N GLN A 101 11.94 2.04 -17.17
CA GLN A 101 13.06 1.35 -16.56
C GLN A 101 13.82 2.39 -15.76
N THR A 102 13.25 2.78 -14.62
CA THR A 102 13.97 3.60 -13.65
C THR A 102 15.04 2.73 -13.02
N LYS A 103 16.28 2.89 -13.48
CA LYS A 103 17.50 2.64 -12.67
C LYS A 103 17.58 3.64 -11.48
N GLY A 104 16.44 3.91 -10.84
CA GLY A 104 16.23 4.86 -9.75
C GLY A 104 15.12 4.32 -8.84
N ARG A 105 15.24 4.57 -7.53
CA ARG A 105 14.29 4.06 -6.52
C ARG A 105 12.87 4.57 -6.82
N LEU A 106 11.89 3.67 -6.87
CA LEU A 106 10.46 3.99 -6.98
C LEU A 106 10.02 4.92 -5.84
N GLN A 107 9.69 6.17 -6.17
CA GLN A 107 9.20 7.16 -5.21
C GLN A 107 7.70 6.94 -4.93
N TRP A 108 7.26 7.27 -3.71
CA TRP A 108 5.85 7.13 -3.35
C TRP A 108 4.93 7.96 -4.23
N LYS A 109 5.32 9.18 -4.59
CA LYS A 109 4.58 10.04 -5.51
C LYS A 109 4.25 9.35 -6.84
N ASP A 110 5.19 8.61 -7.40
CA ASP A 110 5.00 7.87 -8.66
C ASP A 110 4.07 6.67 -8.46
N ILE A 111 4.26 5.93 -7.36
CA ILE A 111 3.42 4.81 -6.96
C ILE A 111 1.97 5.28 -6.73
N GLN A 112 1.79 6.35 -5.96
CA GLN A 112 0.51 6.95 -5.64
C GLN A 112 -0.20 7.43 -6.91
N ALA A 113 0.52 8.12 -7.80
CA ALA A 113 -0.04 8.58 -9.07
C ALA A 113 -0.54 7.41 -9.92
N TYR A 114 0.23 6.32 -9.99
CA TYR A 114 -0.17 5.10 -10.68
C TYR A 114 -1.42 4.46 -10.04
N LEU A 115 -1.42 4.28 -8.71
CA LEU A 115 -2.56 3.68 -7.99
C LEU A 115 -3.83 4.53 -8.09
N LEU A 116 -3.70 5.85 -8.11
CA LEU A 116 -4.83 6.76 -8.35
C LEU A 116 -5.42 6.58 -9.76
N GLU A 117 -4.58 6.32 -10.76
CA GLU A 117 -5.05 6.03 -12.12
C GLU A 117 -5.74 4.66 -12.20
N CYS A 118 -5.18 3.64 -11.55
CA CYS A 118 -5.83 2.33 -11.38
C CYS A 118 -7.17 2.46 -10.63
N TYR A 119 -7.24 3.35 -9.64
CA TYR A 119 -8.47 3.64 -8.91
C TYR A 119 -9.54 4.27 -9.83
N ARG A 120 -9.16 5.25 -10.68
CA ARG A 120 -10.07 5.89 -11.64
C ARG A 120 -10.59 4.91 -12.68
N SER A 121 -9.72 4.02 -13.16
CA SER A 121 -10.07 2.96 -14.11
C SER A 121 -10.74 1.73 -13.47
N LYS A 122 -10.94 1.73 -12.15
CA LYS A 122 -11.57 0.66 -11.35
C LYS A 122 -10.81 -0.67 -11.34
N SER A 123 -9.53 -0.69 -11.73
CA SER A 123 -8.66 -1.86 -11.58
C SER A 123 -8.11 -2.00 -10.16
N PHE A 124 -8.16 -0.93 -9.37
CA PHE A 124 -7.75 -0.88 -7.97
C PHE A 124 -8.84 -0.27 -7.07
N GLU A 125 -9.00 -0.78 -5.86
CA GLU A 125 -9.92 -0.21 -4.87
C GLU A 125 -9.41 -0.41 -3.45
N THR A 126 -9.63 0.58 -2.58
CA THR A 126 -9.41 0.44 -1.13
C THR A 126 -10.74 0.11 -0.46
N ILE A 127 -10.77 -0.98 0.32
CA ILE A 127 -11.96 -1.55 0.95
C ILE A 127 -11.78 -1.62 2.47
N ASP A 128 -12.88 -1.67 3.22
CA ASP A 128 -12.85 -1.88 4.67
C ASP A 128 -12.74 -3.38 5.04
N ALA A 129 -12.50 -3.66 6.32
CA ALA A 129 -12.33 -5.02 6.83
C ALA A 129 -13.58 -5.90 6.62
N ALA A 130 -14.78 -5.35 6.80
CA ALA A 130 -16.03 -6.09 6.61
C ALA A 130 -16.26 -6.47 5.14
N THR A 131 -15.88 -5.61 4.20
CA THR A 131 -15.93 -5.92 2.77
C THR A 131 -14.86 -6.92 2.40
N ALA A 132 -13.67 -6.82 2.99
CA ALA A 132 -12.59 -7.77 2.77
C ALA A 132 -12.98 -9.19 3.22
N GLU A 133 -13.56 -9.36 4.41
CA GLU A 133 -14.05 -10.65 4.91
C GLU A 133 -15.10 -11.27 3.95
N LYS A 134 -16.07 -10.45 3.50
CA LYS A 134 -17.08 -10.88 2.51
C LYS A 134 -16.49 -11.25 1.15
N LEU A 135 -15.36 -10.67 0.77
CA LEU A 135 -14.67 -11.02 -0.47
C LEU A 135 -13.83 -12.27 -0.31
N MET A 136 -13.21 -12.48 0.85
CA MET A 136 -12.48 -13.71 1.17
C MET A 136 -13.39 -14.93 1.10
N SER A 137 -14.60 -14.86 1.68
CA SER A 137 -15.61 -15.93 1.54
C SER A 137 -16.09 -16.15 0.10
N LYS A 138 -15.85 -15.20 -0.82
CA LYS A 138 -16.15 -15.32 -2.25
C LYS A 138 -14.96 -15.84 -3.07
N GLY A 139 -13.83 -16.14 -2.45
CA GLY A 139 -12.63 -16.64 -3.12
C GLY A 139 -11.60 -15.58 -3.50
N TYR A 140 -11.68 -14.38 -2.93
CA TYR A 140 -10.52 -13.48 -2.90
C TYR A 140 -9.51 -14.00 -1.88
N VAL A 141 -8.23 -13.76 -2.12
CA VAL A 141 -7.17 -14.11 -1.19
C VAL A 141 -6.65 -12.84 -0.53
N MET A 142 -6.63 -12.82 0.80
CA MET A 142 -5.94 -11.78 1.54
C MET A 142 -4.44 -12.08 1.52
N VAL A 143 -3.66 -11.13 1.03
CA VAL A 143 -2.20 -11.21 0.93
C VAL A 143 -1.62 -10.33 2.02
N ASP A 144 -1.05 -10.99 3.02
CA ASP A 144 -0.30 -10.32 4.07
C ASP A 144 1.14 -10.09 3.62
N VAL A 145 1.55 -8.83 3.60
CA VAL A 145 2.87 -8.42 3.10
C VAL A 145 3.86 -8.08 4.21
N MET A 146 3.52 -8.38 5.46
CA MET A 146 4.45 -8.28 6.58
C MET A 146 5.56 -9.34 6.47
N PRO A 147 6.73 -9.11 7.12
CA PRO A 147 7.74 -10.14 7.31
C PRO A 147 7.15 -11.44 7.84
N VAL A 148 7.73 -12.57 7.45
CA VAL A 148 7.24 -13.91 7.81
C VAL A 148 7.09 -14.05 9.32
N GLU A 149 8.03 -13.52 10.09
CA GLU A 149 8.03 -13.61 11.56
C GLU A 149 6.96 -12.75 12.23
N GLU A 150 6.36 -11.78 11.52
CA GLU A 150 5.16 -11.06 11.99
C GLU A 150 3.90 -11.84 11.62
N TYR A 151 3.84 -12.37 10.39
CA TYR A 151 2.73 -13.21 9.94
C TYR A 151 2.56 -14.46 10.82
N THR A 152 3.65 -15.19 11.10
CA THR A 152 3.61 -16.41 11.93
C THR A 152 3.07 -16.16 13.34
N ARG A 153 3.29 -14.95 13.90
CA ARG A 153 2.79 -14.60 15.23
C ARG A 153 1.28 -14.46 15.25
N HIS A 154 0.71 -13.65 14.36
CA HIS A 154 -0.74 -13.52 14.25
C HIS A 154 -1.12 -12.92 12.89
N HIS A 155 -2.06 -13.53 12.18
CA HIS A 155 -2.53 -13.08 10.85
C HIS A 155 -4.01 -13.43 10.64
N PRO A 156 -4.71 -12.79 9.69
CA PRO A 156 -6.10 -13.13 9.38
C PRO A 156 -6.26 -14.57 8.91
N ILE A 157 -7.30 -15.25 9.39
CA ILE A 157 -7.58 -16.64 8.99
C ILE A 157 -7.75 -16.75 7.47
N GLY A 158 -7.04 -17.69 6.87
CA GLY A 158 -7.12 -17.94 5.42
C GLY A 158 -6.44 -16.86 4.56
N SER A 159 -5.67 -15.95 5.17
CA SER A 159 -4.72 -15.11 4.45
C SER A 159 -3.46 -15.90 4.07
N VAL A 160 -2.69 -15.40 3.12
CA VAL A 160 -1.40 -15.98 2.71
C VAL A 160 -0.27 -14.98 2.93
N SER A 161 0.88 -15.47 3.37
CA SER A 161 2.08 -14.65 3.52
C SER A 161 2.79 -14.45 2.19
N VAL A 162 2.92 -13.19 1.75
CA VAL A 162 3.77 -12.78 0.63
C VAL A 162 4.56 -11.54 1.06
N PRO A 163 5.62 -11.72 1.87
CA PRO A 163 6.34 -10.61 2.47
C PRO A 163 6.94 -9.71 1.42
N LEU A 164 6.68 -8.40 1.49
CA LEU A 164 7.35 -7.44 0.60
C LEU A 164 8.85 -7.31 0.94
N ASN A 165 9.16 -7.40 2.23
CA ASN A 165 10.52 -7.37 2.76
C ASN A 165 10.70 -8.51 3.77
N GLN A 166 11.94 -8.95 3.95
CA GLN A 166 12.35 -9.99 4.91
C GLN A 166 13.42 -9.43 5.86
N TYR A 167 13.56 -10.01 7.06
CA TYR A 167 14.64 -9.62 7.96
C TYR A 167 15.99 -10.17 7.49
N ILE A 168 17.06 -9.36 7.70
CA ILE A 168 18.43 -9.76 7.40
C ILE A 168 18.95 -10.67 8.52
N ASN A 169 18.71 -11.96 8.36
CA ASN A 169 19.10 -12.97 9.35
C ASN A 169 20.61 -13.28 9.25
N ASN A 170 21.11 -13.59 8.05
CA ASN A 170 22.53 -13.86 7.81
C ASN A 170 23.14 -12.86 6.81
N PRO A 171 23.77 -11.76 7.29
CA PRO A 171 24.32 -10.75 6.39
C PRO A 171 25.54 -11.29 5.65
N SER A 172 25.47 -11.36 4.32
CA SER A 172 26.55 -11.84 3.44
C SER A 172 27.36 -10.71 2.79
N SER A 173 26.86 -9.46 2.90
CA SER A 173 27.50 -8.25 2.36
C SER A 173 27.95 -7.30 3.48
N PRO A 174 29.11 -6.63 3.37
CA PRO A 174 29.52 -5.57 4.30
C PRO A 174 28.44 -4.49 4.51
N MET A 175 27.66 -4.19 3.47
CA MET A 175 26.55 -3.24 3.57
C MET A 175 25.36 -3.78 4.38
N GLN A 176 25.10 -5.09 4.34
CA GLN A 176 24.08 -5.72 5.18
C GLN A 176 24.52 -5.76 6.64
N ILE A 177 25.80 -6.02 6.90
CA ILE A 177 26.39 -5.96 8.25
C ILE A 177 26.24 -4.55 8.83
N LEU A 178 26.64 -3.52 8.06
CA LEU A 178 26.54 -2.13 8.49
C LEU A 178 25.08 -1.73 8.78
N ARG A 179 24.14 -2.10 7.89
CA ARG A 179 22.70 -1.86 8.14
C ARG A 179 22.22 -2.57 9.39
N LYS A 180 22.57 -3.84 9.57
CA LYS A 180 22.17 -4.63 10.74
C LYS A 180 22.66 -3.99 12.04
N VAL A 181 23.92 -3.54 12.09
CA VAL A 181 24.48 -2.83 13.24
C VAL A 181 23.76 -1.50 13.50
N ALA A 182 23.54 -0.69 12.45
CA ALA A 182 22.87 0.60 12.58
C ALA A 182 21.43 0.47 13.10
N PHE A 183 20.65 -0.49 12.58
CA PHE A 183 19.28 -0.73 13.03
C PHE A 183 19.23 -1.38 14.42
N ALA A 184 20.13 -2.32 14.72
CA ALA A 184 20.23 -2.95 16.04
C ALA A 184 20.53 -1.93 17.15
N ALA A 185 21.38 -0.92 16.86
CA ALA A 185 21.66 0.18 17.80
C ALA A 185 20.41 1.02 18.16
N GLN A 186 19.34 0.91 17.37
CA GLN A 186 18.05 1.59 17.60
C GLN A 186 16.97 0.63 18.14
N GLY A 187 17.32 -0.64 18.40
CA GLY A 187 16.35 -1.66 18.78
C GLY A 187 15.43 -2.12 17.64
N VAL A 188 15.82 -1.86 16.38
CA VAL A 188 15.01 -2.18 15.20
C VAL A 188 15.65 -3.33 14.41
N LYS A 189 14.84 -4.24 13.86
CA LYS A 189 15.34 -5.32 13.01
C LYS A 189 15.59 -4.80 11.59
N SER A 190 16.76 -5.11 11.02
CA SER A 190 17.10 -4.71 9.66
C SER A 190 16.36 -5.57 8.63
N ILE A 191 15.83 -4.95 7.58
CA ILE A 191 15.08 -5.61 6.50
C ILE A 191 15.70 -5.37 5.12
N GLU A 192 15.41 -6.29 4.20
CA GLU A 192 15.74 -6.21 2.78
C GLU A 192 14.56 -6.65 1.90
N PRO A 193 14.50 -6.23 0.62
CA PRO A 193 13.46 -6.68 -0.30
C PRO A 193 13.47 -8.21 -0.44
N ASN A 194 12.27 -8.82 -0.46
CA ASN A 194 12.14 -10.26 -0.66
C ASN A 194 12.41 -10.62 -2.14
N PRO A 195 13.44 -11.42 -2.47
CA PRO A 195 13.73 -11.80 -3.86
C PRO A 195 12.67 -12.72 -4.47
N ASN A 196 11.87 -13.41 -3.65
CA ASN A 196 10.84 -14.35 -4.08
C ASN A 196 9.45 -13.70 -4.16
N PHE A 197 9.34 -12.39 -3.92
CA PHE A 197 8.06 -11.69 -3.83
C PHE A 197 7.18 -11.92 -5.07
N GLU A 198 7.72 -11.75 -6.27
CA GLU A 198 6.96 -11.92 -7.52
C GLU A 198 6.47 -13.37 -7.71
N ALA A 199 7.30 -14.36 -7.39
CA ALA A 199 6.96 -15.77 -7.51
C ALA A 199 5.85 -16.17 -6.52
N GLN A 200 6.00 -15.78 -5.26
CA GLN A 200 4.99 -16.00 -4.21
C GLN A 200 3.68 -15.28 -4.52
N LEU A 201 3.77 -14.06 -5.05
CA LEU A 201 2.60 -13.31 -5.43
C LEU A 201 1.85 -14.00 -6.57
N LYS A 202 2.57 -14.51 -7.58
CA LYS A 202 1.98 -15.26 -8.70
C LYS A 202 1.28 -16.54 -8.24
N GLU A 203 1.88 -17.24 -7.28
CA GLU A 203 1.28 -18.41 -6.63
C GLU A 203 -0.04 -18.03 -5.93
N ALA A 204 -0.04 -17.00 -5.10
CA ALA A 204 -1.24 -16.46 -4.45
C ALA A 204 -2.32 -16.00 -5.46
N ALA A 205 -1.89 -15.50 -6.62
CA ALA A 205 -2.79 -15.16 -7.71
C ALA A 205 -3.47 -16.39 -8.27
N SER A 206 -2.72 -17.45 -8.58
CA SER A 206 -3.13 -18.53 -9.48
C SER A 206 -4.53 -19.09 -9.17
N ASN A 207 -4.83 -19.30 -7.88
CA ASN A 207 -6.07 -19.94 -7.42
C ASN A 207 -7.11 -18.96 -6.82
N SER A 208 -6.91 -17.65 -6.95
CA SER A 208 -7.81 -16.64 -6.38
C SER A 208 -8.69 -15.94 -7.43
N LYS A 209 -9.85 -15.41 -7.01
CA LYS A 209 -10.67 -14.51 -7.85
C LYS A 209 -10.11 -13.09 -7.93
N GLY A 210 -9.25 -12.73 -6.98
CA GLY A 210 -8.65 -11.42 -6.83
C GLY A 210 -7.86 -11.38 -5.52
N LEU A 211 -7.09 -10.31 -5.33
CA LEU A 211 -6.26 -10.13 -4.14
C LEU A 211 -6.74 -8.99 -3.26
N ILE A 212 -6.49 -9.10 -1.96
CA ILE A 212 -6.66 -8.04 -0.99
C ILE A 212 -5.33 -7.87 -0.24
N PHE A 213 -4.62 -6.77 -0.47
CA PHE A 213 -3.34 -6.52 0.19
C PHE A 213 -3.53 -5.91 1.58
N GLY A 214 -2.91 -6.53 2.59
CA GLY A 214 -2.90 -6.09 3.98
C GLY A 214 -1.48 -5.97 4.54
N CYS A 215 -1.24 -4.93 5.33
CA CYS A 215 -0.11 -4.82 6.26
C CYS A 215 -0.66 -4.22 7.57
N ASN A 216 0.13 -3.99 8.63
CA ASN A 216 -0.41 -3.48 9.90
C ASN A 216 -1.33 -2.25 9.75
N ALA A 217 -0.88 -1.22 9.02
CA ALA A 217 -1.53 0.10 9.03
C ALA A 217 -2.31 0.48 7.76
N GLY A 218 -2.09 -0.19 6.62
CA GLY A 218 -2.80 0.07 5.36
C GLY A 218 -2.44 1.39 4.63
N GLY A 219 -2.21 2.52 5.30
CA GLY A 219 -1.94 3.78 4.61
C GLY A 219 -3.11 4.27 3.72
N THR A 220 -2.89 5.28 2.88
CA THR A 220 -3.93 5.88 2.02
C THR A 220 -3.36 6.46 0.73
N ILE A 221 -3.98 6.16 -0.41
CA ILE A 221 -3.66 6.82 -1.69
C ILE A 221 -4.27 8.23 -1.81
N ARG A 222 -5.24 8.58 -0.96
CA ARG A 222 -5.93 9.87 -1.02
C ARG A 222 -5.20 10.88 -0.14
N PRO A 223 -4.99 12.12 -0.62
CA PRO A 223 -4.55 13.23 0.20
C PRO A 223 -5.46 13.42 1.42
N THR A 224 -4.85 13.72 2.56
CA THR A 224 -5.52 14.11 3.80
C THR A 224 -4.84 15.38 4.34
N THR A 225 -5.45 16.01 5.35
CA THR A 225 -4.86 17.20 6.02
C THR A 225 -3.43 16.94 6.52
N ASN A 226 -3.16 15.74 7.03
CA ASN A 226 -1.85 15.36 7.57
C ASN A 226 -0.91 14.77 6.52
N PHE A 227 -1.46 14.28 5.41
CA PHE A 227 -0.72 13.59 4.36
C PHE A 227 -1.14 14.14 2.98
N PRO A 228 -0.57 15.26 2.53
CA PRO A 228 -0.98 15.93 1.29
C PRO A 228 -0.77 15.07 0.04
N ILE A 229 0.13 14.09 0.11
CA ILE A 229 0.35 13.09 -0.95
C ILE A 229 -0.09 11.68 -0.51
N GLY A 230 -1.04 11.59 0.41
CA GLY A 230 -1.42 10.31 1.02
C GLY A 230 -0.30 9.71 1.86
N GLN A 231 -0.56 8.52 2.40
CA GLN A 231 0.31 7.81 3.31
C GLN A 231 0.74 6.50 2.66
N ASP A 232 2.05 6.37 2.43
CA ASP A 232 2.63 5.13 1.92
C ASP A 232 2.50 3.98 2.92
N SER A 233 2.43 2.77 2.39
CA SER A 233 2.37 1.54 3.16
C SER A 233 2.93 0.36 2.35
N ARG A 234 3.37 -0.68 3.06
CA ARG A 234 3.84 -1.93 2.45
C ARG A 234 2.75 -2.53 1.54
N SER A 235 1.49 -2.49 1.96
CA SER A 235 0.35 -3.04 1.21
C SER A 235 0.04 -2.25 -0.06
N LEU A 236 0.17 -0.92 -0.05
CA LEU A 236 0.00 -0.10 -1.25
C LEU A 236 1.13 -0.31 -2.26
N ARG A 237 2.38 -0.45 -1.79
CA ARG A 237 3.51 -0.81 -2.66
C ARG A 237 3.35 -2.20 -3.28
N ALA A 238 2.93 -3.19 -2.49
CA ALA A 238 2.65 -4.53 -2.99
C ALA A 238 1.52 -4.52 -4.04
N ALA A 239 0.45 -3.76 -3.81
CA ALA A 239 -0.61 -3.56 -4.80
C ALA A 239 -0.08 -2.92 -6.09
N TYR A 240 0.84 -1.95 -6.00
CA TYR A 240 1.51 -1.39 -7.17
C TYR A 240 2.29 -2.46 -7.94
N PHE A 241 3.12 -3.27 -7.27
CA PHE A 241 3.86 -4.34 -7.95
C PHE A 241 2.94 -5.34 -8.63
N ALA A 242 1.82 -5.71 -7.98
CA ALA A 242 0.82 -6.59 -8.56
C ALA A 242 0.14 -6.01 -9.81
N LEU A 243 -0.17 -4.72 -9.80
CA LEU A 243 -0.83 -4.05 -10.92
C LEU A 243 0.14 -3.72 -12.07
N ALA A 244 1.40 -3.42 -11.73
CA ALA A 244 2.43 -3.05 -12.69
C ALA A 244 3.01 -4.26 -13.43
N ASP A 245 2.98 -5.46 -12.84
CA ASP A 245 3.44 -6.69 -13.49
C ASP A 245 2.37 -7.22 -14.48
N PRO A 246 2.66 -7.23 -15.80
CA PRO A 246 1.74 -7.78 -16.80
C PRO A 246 1.43 -9.27 -16.58
N GLN A 247 2.34 -10.02 -15.93
CA GLN A 247 2.14 -11.44 -15.63
C GLN A 247 1.08 -11.68 -14.55
N TYR A 248 0.69 -10.65 -13.79
CA TYR A 248 -0.37 -10.71 -12.80
C TYR A 248 -1.79 -10.68 -13.40
N GLY A 249 -1.88 -10.52 -14.72
CA GLY A 249 -3.00 -11.02 -15.50
C GLY A 249 -4.35 -10.35 -15.22
N GLY A 250 -4.37 -9.09 -14.75
CA GLY A 250 -5.59 -8.30 -14.65
C GLY A 250 -6.59 -8.77 -13.61
N LYS A 251 -6.17 -9.57 -12.61
CA LYS A 251 -7.05 -9.91 -11.48
C LYS A 251 -7.40 -8.64 -10.69
N PRO A 252 -8.63 -8.53 -10.15
CA PRO A 252 -8.99 -7.42 -9.29
C PRO A 252 -8.06 -7.31 -8.09
N VAL A 253 -7.44 -6.14 -7.94
CA VAL A 253 -6.58 -5.84 -6.79
C VAL A 253 -7.32 -4.91 -5.84
N LYS A 254 -7.35 -5.31 -4.57
CA LYS A 254 -7.93 -4.55 -3.47
C LYS A 254 -6.86 -4.25 -2.44
N HIS A 255 -7.08 -3.18 -1.69
CA HIS A 255 -6.25 -2.75 -0.59
C HIS A 255 -7.08 -2.62 0.69
N LEU A 256 -6.58 -3.17 1.80
CA LEU A 256 -7.27 -3.12 3.09
C LEU A 256 -7.04 -1.76 3.78
N SER A 257 -8.08 -0.95 3.86
CA SER A 257 -8.07 0.35 4.54
C SER A 257 -7.75 0.20 6.02
N GLY A 258 -6.75 0.93 6.50
CA GLY A 258 -6.29 0.86 7.89
C GLY A 258 -5.60 -0.47 8.27
N GLY A 259 -5.38 -1.34 7.29
CA GLY A 259 -4.59 -2.56 7.45
C GLY A 259 -5.16 -3.57 8.44
N LEU A 260 -4.30 -4.46 8.89
CA LEU A 260 -4.62 -5.51 9.84
C LEU A 260 -5.02 -4.96 11.21
N ASN A 261 -4.50 -3.80 11.61
CA ASN A 261 -4.94 -3.12 12.83
C ASN A 261 -6.46 -2.86 12.79
N LYS A 262 -7.01 -2.41 11.66
CA LYS A 262 -8.46 -2.24 11.50
C LYS A 262 -9.22 -3.54 11.33
N TRP A 263 -8.60 -4.58 10.77
CA TRP A 263 -9.17 -5.93 10.73
C TRP A 263 -9.46 -6.47 12.14
N PHE A 264 -8.44 -6.49 12.99
CA PHE A 264 -8.58 -7.01 14.35
C PHE A 264 -9.37 -6.09 15.27
N GLN A 265 -9.27 -4.76 15.13
CA GLN A 265 -10.16 -3.82 15.84
C GLN A 265 -11.64 -4.01 15.49
N ALA A 266 -11.95 -4.51 14.29
CA ALA A 266 -13.32 -4.81 13.88
C ALA A 266 -13.82 -6.17 14.40
N GLY A 267 -13.00 -6.91 15.18
CA GLY A 267 -13.37 -8.19 15.78
C GLY A 267 -13.30 -9.38 14.82
N PHE A 268 -12.65 -9.23 13.67
CA PHE A 268 -12.41 -10.36 12.77
C PHE A 268 -11.31 -11.27 13.32
N THR A 269 -11.47 -12.57 13.11
CA THR A 269 -10.59 -13.61 13.66
C THR A 269 -9.23 -13.67 12.96
N GLY A 270 -8.22 -14.06 13.73
CA GLY A 270 -6.89 -14.41 13.24
C GLY A 270 -6.42 -15.76 13.77
N GLU A 271 -5.30 -16.21 13.25
CA GLU A 271 -4.57 -17.40 13.67
C GLU A 271 -3.07 -17.12 13.71
N GLY A 272 -2.32 -17.94 14.43
CA GLY A 272 -0.88 -17.77 14.62
C GLY A 272 -0.38 -18.41 15.90
N GLU A 273 0.89 -18.17 16.22
CA GLU A 273 1.51 -18.62 17.48
C GLU A 273 1.00 -17.86 18.71
N GLU A 274 0.59 -16.60 18.52
CA GLU A 274 0.05 -15.74 19.57
C GLU A 274 -1.49 -15.73 19.51
N GLU A 275 -2.16 -15.69 20.67
CA GLU A 275 -3.63 -15.69 20.75
C GLU A 275 -4.25 -14.35 20.36
N GLU A 276 -3.52 -13.25 20.57
CA GLU A 276 -4.01 -11.88 20.36
C GLU A 276 -3.14 -11.12 19.35
N TRP A 277 -3.78 -10.22 18.61
CA TRP A 277 -3.08 -9.32 17.71
C TRP A 277 -2.33 -8.22 18.47
N GLU A 278 -1.01 -8.16 18.27
CA GLU A 278 -0.18 -7.03 18.72
C GLU A 278 0.10 -6.04 17.57
N ASP A 279 -0.15 -4.75 17.78
CA ASP A 279 0.20 -3.72 16.80
C ASP A 279 1.72 -3.51 16.73
N THR A 280 2.35 -4.14 15.75
CA THR A 280 3.79 -4.02 15.46
C THR A 280 4.12 -2.94 14.43
N SER A 281 3.19 -2.06 14.06
CA SER A 281 3.39 -1.05 13.01
C SER A 281 4.58 -0.11 13.23
N GLY A 282 5.04 0.06 14.48
CA GLY A 282 6.22 0.84 14.84
C GLY A 282 7.55 0.06 14.92
N ARG A 283 7.54 -1.28 14.78
CA ARG A 283 8.72 -2.13 14.99
C ARG A 283 9.48 -2.47 13.70
N THR A 284 8.80 -2.41 12.55
CA THR A 284 9.40 -2.74 11.26
C THR A 284 9.60 -1.46 10.46
N PRO A 285 10.86 -1.05 10.21
CA PRO A 285 11.13 0.16 9.47
C PRO A 285 10.70 -0.05 8.02
N PHE A 286 10.38 1.02 7.29
CA PHE A 286 10.31 0.92 5.83
C PHE A 286 11.73 0.70 5.30
N ALA A 287 11.92 -0.21 4.35
CA ALA A 287 13.26 -0.60 3.90
C ALA A 287 14.06 0.63 3.41
N VAL A 288 15.37 0.65 3.69
CA VAL A 288 16.25 1.81 3.47
C VAL A 288 16.17 2.31 2.03
N GLY A 289 15.59 3.50 1.89
CA GLY A 289 15.40 4.21 0.63
C GLY A 289 14.14 5.05 0.55
N TYR A 290 13.40 5.15 1.65
CA TYR A 290 12.16 5.87 1.76
C TYR A 290 12.13 6.67 3.07
N THR A 291 12.01 7.99 2.99
CA THR A 291 11.96 8.87 4.16
C THR A 291 10.90 9.96 3.94
N PRO A 292 10.05 10.26 4.94
CA PRO A 292 9.12 11.39 4.91
C PRO A 292 9.77 12.76 4.62
N GLU A 293 11.08 12.95 4.88
CA GLU A 293 11.74 14.22 4.53
C GLU A 293 11.95 14.44 3.03
N GLN A 294 11.84 13.43 2.17
CA GLN A 294 11.80 13.68 0.72
C GLN A 294 10.53 14.47 0.34
N ASP A 295 9.41 14.20 1.02
CA ASP A 295 8.18 14.96 0.82
C ASP A 295 8.23 16.33 1.51
N ALA A 296 8.91 16.44 2.66
CA ALA A 296 9.07 17.73 3.35
C ALA A 296 9.99 18.72 2.60
N LYS A 297 10.97 18.22 1.83
CA LYS A 297 11.82 19.06 0.96
C LYS A 297 11.17 19.44 -0.38
N GLU A 298 10.13 18.71 -0.83
CA GLU A 298 9.33 19.08 -2.01
C GLU A 298 8.12 19.97 -1.67
N LEU A 299 7.79 20.13 -0.39
CA LEU A 299 6.69 20.98 0.11
C LEU A 299 7.15 22.35 0.64
N MET A 300 8.45 22.66 0.55
CA MET A 300 9.03 24.00 0.75
C MET A 300 9.57 24.53 -0.57
#